data_AF-G7YHQ7-F1
#
_entry.id   AF-G7YHQ7-F1
#
_cell.length_a   1.000
_cell.length_b   1.000
_cell.length_c   1.000
_cell.angle_alpha   90.00
_cell.angle_beta   90.00
_cell.angle_gamma   90.00
#
_symmetry.space_group_name_H-M   'P 1'
#
loop_
_entity.id
_entity.type
_entity.pdbx_description
1 polymer ?
#
loop_
_entity_poly.entity_id
_entity_poly.type
_entity_poly.pdbx_seq_one_letter_code
_entity_poly.pdbx_strand_id
1 'polypeptide(L)'
;MADVMLAEKRPKVTNGLTNRHAVLKFVKLSEHATTPTRGSPLAAGYDLYAAHDTVLPAKDRGLVKTDIQIALPDGCYGRVAPRSGLALKHGIDVGAGVVDQDYRGNVGVVLFNFGNEDFQIKKGDRIAQLICERIFLPELEECEMLTETERGAGGYGSTGPIKRWISDRTVVPFESWKCVPAGPEQSLARRTIRRQVKVCADREAWWTRKAEKMEEAQKARNARKLFRLIYAIGPQEPPVKENIKDQNGTTILSENRIHHQAEYFEKQF
;
A
#
# COMPACT_ATOMS: atom_id res chain seq x y z
N MET A 1 44.47 49.84 -20.69
CA MET A 1 45.12 48.84 -19.83
C MET A 1 44.59 49.00 -18.43
N ALA A 2 44.10 47.88 -17.86
CA ALA A 2 43.72 47.60 -16.46
C ALA A 2 42.60 48.45 -15.84
N ASP A 3 41.34 48.02 -15.87
CA ASP A 3 40.64 47.03 -15.02
C ASP A 3 40.16 47.57 -13.67
N VAL A 4 38.86 47.88 -13.65
CA VAL A 4 38.04 48.18 -12.47
C VAL A 4 37.53 46.83 -11.93
N MET A 5 38.18 46.29 -10.89
CA MET A 5 37.70 45.13 -10.15
C MET A 5 36.73 45.58 -9.05
N LEU A 6 35.44 45.65 -9.39
CA LEU A 6 34.34 45.65 -8.41
C LEU A 6 34.28 44.26 -7.78
N ALA A 7 34.81 44.13 -6.57
CA ALA A 7 34.66 42.92 -5.77
C ALA A 7 33.20 42.78 -5.30
N GLU A 8 32.39 42.05 -6.07
CA GLU A 8 31.08 41.59 -5.62
C GLU A 8 31.26 40.68 -4.39
N LYS A 9 30.79 41.17 -3.24
CA LYS A 9 30.71 40.38 -2.01
C LYS A 9 29.71 39.25 -2.24
N ARG A 10 30.22 38.03 -2.46
CA ARG A 10 29.46 36.79 -2.44
C ARG A 10 28.57 36.75 -1.18
N PRO A 11 27.25 36.50 -1.30
CA PRO A 11 26.41 36.37 -0.12
C PRO A 11 26.90 35.18 0.71
N LYS A 12 27.16 35.41 2.00
CA LYS A 12 27.46 34.37 2.97
C LYS A 12 26.26 33.42 3.01
N VAL A 13 26.45 32.19 2.52
CA VAL A 13 25.51 31.09 2.77
C VAL A 13 25.56 30.81 4.26
N THR A 14 24.68 31.48 5.00
CA THR A 14 24.46 31.19 6.41
C THR A 14 23.70 29.88 6.48
N ASN A 15 24.43 28.80 6.78
CA ASN A 15 23.87 27.51 7.16
C ASN A 15 23.17 27.69 8.51
N GLY A 16 21.92 28.14 8.45
CA GLY A 16 21.08 28.44 9.59
C GLY A 16 19.74 27.75 9.41
N LEU A 17 19.66 26.47 9.80
CA LEU A 17 18.40 25.83 10.19
C LEU A 17 17.93 26.44 11.52
N THR A 18 17.79 27.76 11.56
CA THR A 18 16.95 28.41 12.56
C THR A 18 15.56 27.84 12.36
N ASN A 19 14.97 27.29 13.42
CA ASN A 19 13.60 26.82 13.47
C ASN A 19 12.68 28.01 13.12
N ARG A 20 12.50 28.28 11.82
CA ARG A 20 11.58 29.29 11.32
C ARG A 20 10.22 28.80 11.75
N HIS A 21 9.57 29.55 12.63
CA HIS A 21 8.24 29.25 13.11
C HIS A 21 7.31 29.14 11.88
N ALA A 22 7.07 27.93 11.41
CA ALA A 22 6.31 27.68 10.20
C ALA A 22 4.83 27.94 10.51
N VAL A 23 4.28 29.01 9.96
CA VAL A 23 2.89 29.40 10.19
C VAL A 23 2.10 29.19 8.92
N LEU A 24 1.12 28.28 8.97
CA LEU A 24 0.08 28.17 7.96
C LEU A 24 -0.95 29.28 8.19
N LYS A 25 -1.06 30.22 7.25
CA LYS A 25 -2.07 31.28 7.29
C LYS A 25 -3.29 30.85 6.47
N PHE A 26 -4.48 31.24 6.90
CA PHE A 26 -5.71 31.01 6.15
C PHE A 26 -6.69 32.17 6.33
N VAL A 27 -7.60 32.32 5.37
CA VAL A 27 -8.72 33.27 5.44
C VAL A 27 -9.99 32.54 5.03
N LYS A 28 -11.07 32.79 5.75
CA LYS A 28 -12.41 32.30 5.40
C LYS A 28 -13.01 33.20 4.33
N LEU A 29 -13.48 32.58 3.24
CA LEU A 29 -14.11 33.25 2.11
C LEU A 29 -15.63 33.38 2.29
N SER A 30 -16.22 32.59 3.19
CA SER A 30 -17.65 32.63 3.51
C SER A 30 -17.91 32.33 4.99
N GLU A 31 -19.14 32.56 5.44
CA GLU A 31 -19.62 32.14 6.76
C GLU A 31 -19.75 30.63 6.91
N HIS A 32 -19.72 29.88 5.80
CA HIS A 32 -19.81 28.44 5.80
C HIS A 32 -18.46 27.76 6.10
N ALA A 33 -17.36 28.49 5.95
CA ALA A 33 -16.02 27.98 6.15
C ALA A 33 -15.71 27.65 7.62
N THR A 34 -15.14 26.48 7.85
CA THR A 34 -14.70 26.04 9.18
C THR A 34 -13.18 26.12 9.28
N THR A 35 -12.68 26.58 10.42
CA THR A 35 -11.24 26.67 10.69
C THR A 35 -10.62 25.26 10.68
N PRO A 36 -9.55 25.01 9.89
CA PRO A 36 -8.87 23.72 9.92
C PRO A 36 -8.37 23.37 11.33
N THR A 37 -8.51 22.11 11.74
CA THR A 37 -8.12 21.66 13.08
C THR A 37 -7.16 20.48 13.02
N ARG A 38 -6.37 20.25 14.07
CA ARG A 38 -5.55 19.03 14.17
C ARG A 38 -6.26 18.01 15.05
N GLY A 39 -6.30 16.76 14.60
CA GLY A 39 -6.88 15.66 15.37
C GLY A 39 -6.10 15.28 16.62
N SER A 40 -4.79 15.54 16.65
CA SER A 40 -3.92 15.28 17.80
C SER A 40 -2.71 16.23 17.82
N PRO A 41 -1.96 16.34 18.92
CA PRO A 41 -0.80 17.23 19.01
C PRO A 41 0.31 16.96 17.97
N LEU A 42 0.41 15.71 17.53
CA LEU A 42 1.40 15.24 16.55
C LEU A 42 0.74 14.79 15.23
N ALA A 43 -0.52 15.17 14.99
CA ALA A 43 -1.17 14.89 13.72
C ALA A 43 -0.41 15.58 12.58
N ALA A 44 -0.16 14.83 11.50
CA ALA A 44 0.57 15.32 10.35
C ALA A 44 -0.20 16.38 9.55
N GLY A 45 -1.54 16.28 9.54
CA GLY A 45 -2.41 17.16 8.76
C GLY A 45 -3.45 17.91 9.58
N TYR A 46 -3.94 19.00 8.99
CA TYR A 46 -5.11 19.73 9.46
C TYR A 46 -6.36 19.20 8.76
N ASP A 47 -7.36 18.75 9.51
CA ASP A 47 -8.67 18.36 8.99
C ASP A 47 -9.28 19.54 8.20
N LEU A 48 -9.70 19.27 6.96
CA LEU A 48 -10.43 20.19 6.08
C LEU A 48 -11.92 19.84 6.10
N TYR A 49 -12.73 20.88 6.05
CA TYR A 49 -14.18 20.80 6.26
C TYR A 49 -14.95 21.17 5.00
N ALA A 50 -16.05 20.46 4.72
CA ALA A 50 -16.97 20.83 3.66
C ALA A 50 -17.72 22.13 4.01
N ALA A 51 -17.74 23.10 3.10
CA ALA A 51 -18.50 24.33 3.28
C ALA A 51 -19.99 24.16 2.94
N HIS A 52 -20.33 23.20 2.07
CA HIS A 52 -21.70 23.01 1.59
C HIS A 52 -22.10 21.54 1.65
N ASP A 53 -23.41 21.32 1.75
CA ASP A 53 -24.01 20.01 1.57
C ASP A 53 -23.84 19.58 0.10
N THR A 54 -23.40 18.35 -0.11
CA THR A 54 -23.28 17.78 -1.46
C THR A 54 -23.41 16.27 -1.39
N VAL A 55 -23.85 15.69 -2.50
CA VAL A 55 -23.86 14.24 -2.69
C VAL A 55 -22.74 13.89 -3.65
N LEU A 56 -21.94 12.91 -3.29
CA LEU A 56 -20.92 12.33 -4.16
C LEU A 56 -21.42 10.97 -4.67
N PRO A 57 -21.85 10.86 -5.93
CA PRO A 57 -22.45 9.63 -6.45
C PRO A 57 -21.51 8.43 -6.36
N ALA A 58 -22.08 7.23 -6.26
CA ALA A 58 -21.31 5.99 -6.33
C ALA A 58 -20.49 5.91 -7.63
N LYS A 59 -19.22 5.49 -7.51
CA LYS A 59 -18.27 5.37 -8.65
C LYS A 59 -17.98 6.67 -9.40
N ASP A 60 -18.21 7.83 -8.78
CA ASP A 60 -17.96 9.13 -9.39
C ASP A 60 -16.96 9.98 -8.59
N ARG A 61 -16.69 11.19 -9.10
CA ARG A 61 -15.82 12.19 -8.49
C ARG A 61 -16.53 13.54 -8.36
N GLY A 62 -16.16 14.29 -7.34
CA GLY A 62 -16.76 15.60 -7.08
C GLY A 62 -15.77 16.56 -6.44
N LEU A 63 -15.97 17.84 -6.71
CA LEU A 63 -15.22 18.91 -6.06
C LEU A 63 -16.01 19.43 -4.87
N VAL A 64 -15.45 19.28 -3.67
CA VAL A 64 -16.02 19.84 -2.45
C VAL A 64 -15.24 21.07 -2.03
N LYS A 65 -15.91 22.22 -1.97
CA LYS A 65 -15.31 23.48 -1.56
C LYS A 65 -15.16 23.56 -0.04
N THR A 66 -14.06 24.14 0.41
CA THR A 66 -13.79 24.40 1.84
C THR A 66 -14.06 25.86 2.23
N ASP A 67 -14.17 26.74 1.24
CA ASP A 67 -14.32 28.18 1.41
C ASP A 67 -13.21 28.82 2.26
N ILE A 68 -12.02 28.24 2.22
CA ILE A 68 -10.81 28.88 2.73
C ILE A 68 -9.82 29.13 1.59
N GLN A 69 -9.07 30.20 1.72
CA GLN A 69 -7.81 30.41 1.00
C GLN A 69 -6.67 30.27 2.00
N ILE A 70 -5.53 29.78 1.54
CA ILE A 70 -4.37 29.53 2.40
C ILE A 70 -3.12 30.23 1.87
N ALA A 71 -2.18 30.50 2.77
CA ALA A 71 -0.81 30.83 2.43
C ALA A 71 0.11 29.88 3.21
N LEU A 72 0.76 29.00 2.46
CA LEU A 72 1.65 27.97 2.96
C LEU A 72 3.01 28.58 3.35
N PRO A 73 3.69 28.03 4.38
CA PRO A 73 5.02 28.47 4.74
C PRO A 73 6.05 28.12 3.65
N ASP A 74 7.17 28.85 3.63
CA ASP A 74 8.23 28.67 2.63
C ASP A 74 8.83 27.27 2.64
N GLY A 75 9.09 26.75 1.44
CA GLY A 75 9.72 25.43 1.24
C GLY A 75 8.77 24.26 1.44
N CYS A 76 7.45 24.47 1.34
CA CYS A 76 6.46 23.39 1.33
C CYS A 76 5.34 23.66 0.35
N TYR A 77 4.64 22.58 -0.03
CA TYR A 77 3.33 22.65 -0.67
C TYR A 77 2.27 22.03 0.25
N GLY A 78 1.02 22.31 -0.01
CA GLY A 78 -0.11 21.74 0.72
C GLY A 78 -0.60 20.49 0.04
N ARG A 79 -0.33 19.30 0.61
CA ARG A 79 -0.93 18.06 0.14
C ARG A 79 -2.29 17.84 0.77
N VAL A 80 -3.34 17.79 -0.04
CA VAL A 80 -4.66 17.30 0.39
C VAL A 80 -4.63 15.77 0.37
N ALA A 81 -4.79 15.16 1.54
CA ALA A 81 -4.66 13.73 1.75
C ALA A 81 -5.98 13.12 2.23
N PRO A 82 -6.23 11.83 1.91
CA PRO A 82 -7.42 11.13 2.37
C PRO A 82 -7.40 10.89 3.88
N ARG A 83 -8.59 10.78 4.47
CA ARG A 83 -8.78 10.38 5.87
C ARG A 83 -9.02 8.88 5.92
N SER A 84 -8.24 8.15 6.72
CA SER A 84 -8.31 6.68 6.77
C SER A 84 -9.70 6.13 7.09
N GLY A 85 -10.46 6.81 7.95
CA GLY A 85 -11.83 6.42 8.29
C GLY A 85 -12.80 6.49 7.11
N LEU A 86 -12.66 7.50 6.23
CA LEU A 86 -13.50 7.63 5.04
C LEU A 86 -13.10 6.64 3.94
N ALA A 87 -11.79 6.42 3.78
CA ALA A 87 -11.26 5.43 2.84
C ALA A 87 -11.73 4.01 3.18
N LEU A 88 -11.61 3.59 4.44
CA LEU A 88 -11.96 2.24 4.85
C LEU A 88 -13.47 1.98 4.89
N LYS A 89 -14.26 2.93 5.42
CA LYS A 89 -15.70 2.71 5.66
C LYS A 89 -16.58 3.00 4.46
N HIS A 90 -16.19 3.97 3.64
CA HIS A 90 -17.02 4.50 2.55
C HIS A 90 -16.34 4.40 1.17
N GLY A 91 -15.09 3.93 1.10
CA GLY A 91 -14.35 3.86 -0.16
C GLY A 91 -14.00 5.22 -0.75
N ILE A 92 -13.83 6.25 0.11
CA ILE A 92 -13.55 7.62 -0.33
C ILE A 92 -12.04 7.86 -0.42
N ASP A 93 -11.60 8.37 -1.56
CA ASP A 93 -10.22 8.76 -1.79
C ASP A 93 -10.12 10.23 -2.25
N VAL A 94 -8.92 10.78 -2.21
CA VAL A 94 -8.63 12.17 -2.60
C VAL A 94 -7.80 12.20 -3.88
N GLY A 95 -8.29 12.96 -4.86
CA GLY A 95 -7.61 13.25 -6.12
C GLY A 95 -6.84 14.56 -6.12
N ALA A 96 -5.97 14.72 -7.13
CA ALA A 96 -5.13 15.89 -7.35
C ALA A 96 -4.28 16.23 -6.11
N GLY A 97 -4.80 17.06 -5.22
CA GLY A 97 -4.27 17.26 -3.88
C GLY A 97 -2.96 18.04 -3.79
N VAL A 98 -2.44 18.61 -4.87
CA VAL A 98 -1.30 19.54 -4.83
C VAL A 98 -1.83 20.97 -4.75
N VAL A 99 -1.64 21.62 -3.61
CA VAL A 99 -1.92 23.05 -3.42
C VAL A 99 -0.60 23.81 -3.39
N ASP A 100 -0.35 24.59 -4.43
CA ASP A 100 0.89 25.34 -4.60
C ASP A 100 1.02 26.48 -3.57
N GLN A 101 2.28 26.85 -3.29
CA GLN A 101 2.59 27.85 -2.27
C GLN A 101 2.06 29.26 -2.64
N ASP A 102 1.96 29.56 -3.93
CA ASP A 102 1.48 30.82 -4.49
C ASP A 102 -0.04 30.83 -4.78
N TYR A 103 -0.74 29.71 -4.58
CA TYR A 103 -2.19 29.64 -4.76
C TYR A 103 -2.93 30.47 -3.70
N ARG A 104 -3.85 31.34 -4.14
CA ARG A 104 -4.69 32.19 -3.28
C ARG A 104 -6.19 32.04 -3.54
N GLY A 105 -6.59 31.03 -4.30
CA GLY A 105 -8.00 30.74 -4.54
C GLY A 105 -8.64 29.93 -3.41
N ASN A 106 -9.89 29.49 -3.65
CA ASN A 106 -10.62 28.62 -2.75
C ASN A 106 -10.04 27.19 -2.81
N VAL A 107 -9.57 26.69 -1.67
CA VAL A 107 -9.04 25.33 -1.56
C VAL A 107 -10.18 24.32 -1.79
N GLY A 108 -10.12 23.62 -2.91
CA GLY A 108 -11.05 22.57 -3.25
C GLY A 108 -10.49 21.17 -2.95
N VAL A 109 -11.36 20.28 -2.49
CA VAL A 109 -11.03 18.86 -2.27
C VAL A 109 -11.69 18.04 -3.36
N VAL A 110 -10.89 17.42 -4.23
CA VAL A 110 -11.39 16.47 -5.22
C VAL A 110 -11.54 15.12 -4.54
N LEU A 111 -12.77 14.64 -4.40
CA LEU A 111 -13.07 13.34 -3.82
C LEU A 111 -13.44 12.34 -4.90
N PHE A 112 -13.00 11.11 -4.74
CA PHE A 112 -13.43 9.94 -5.49
C PHE A 112 -14.23 9.02 -4.59
N ASN A 113 -15.39 8.57 -5.07
CA ASN A 113 -16.18 7.55 -4.40
C ASN A 113 -16.01 6.21 -5.10
N PHE A 114 -15.19 5.32 -4.54
CA PHE A 114 -15.05 3.96 -5.02
C PHE A 114 -16.09 3.00 -4.42
N GLY A 115 -16.96 3.48 -3.53
CA GLY A 115 -18.10 2.75 -3.00
C GLY A 115 -19.17 2.44 -4.06
N ASN A 116 -20.15 1.62 -3.66
CA ASN A 116 -21.31 1.29 -4.47
C ASN A 116 -22.56 2.11 -4.07
N GLU A 117 -22.42 2.99 -3.09
CA GLU A 117 -23.49 3.83 -2.56
C GLU A 117 -23.09 5.31 -2.65
N ASP A 118 -24.08 6.18 -2.77
CA ASP A 118 -23.87 7.63 -2.77
C ASP A 118 -23.38 8.09 -1.39
N PHE A 119 -22.32 8.89 -1.39
CA PHE A 119 -21.75 9.43 -0.17
C PHE A 119 -22.30 10.83 0.11
N GLN A 120 -23.06 10.94 1.20
CA GLN A 120 -23.66 12.18 1.66
C GLN A 120 -22.63 12.99 2.45
N ILE A 121 -22.32 14.20 1.97
CA ILE A 121 -21.40 15.13 2.62
C ILE A 121 -22.21 16.30 3.13
N LYS A 122 -22.15 16.55 4.44
CA LYS A 122 -22.82 17.71 5.05
C LYS A 122 -21.82 18.83 5.32
N LYS A 123 -22.32 20.06 5.35
CA LYS A 123 -21.58 21.22 5.82
C LYS A 123 -20.99 20.91 7.21
N GLY A 124 -19.68 21.15 7.35
CA GLY A 124 -18.94 20.89 8.58
C GLY A 124 -18.41 19.47 8.71
N ASP A 125 -18.65 18.58 7.73
CA ASP A 125 -18.00 17.27 7.72
C ASP A 125 -16.52 17.39 7.38
N ARG A 126 -15.70 16.60 8.08
CA ARG A 126 -14.26 16.51 7.84
C ARG A 126 -13.99 15.55 6.68
N ILE A 127 -13.68 16.11 5.52
CA ILE A 127 -13.62 15.36 4.25
C ILE A 127 -12.20 14.94 3.85
N ALA A 128 -11.19 15.73 4.23
CA ALA A 128 -9.79 15.49 3.89
C ALA A 128 -8.88 16.08 4.98
N GLN A 129 -7.58 15.93 4.82
CA GLN A 129 -6.59 16.59 5.68
C GLN A 129 -5.52 17.26 4.84
N LEU A 130 -5.08 18.46 5.24
CA LEU A 130 -4.01 19.22 4.59
C LEU A 130 -2.68 18.99 5.31
N ILE A 131 -1.68 18.49 4.59
CA ILE A 131 -0.33 18.23 5.10
C ILE A 131 0.63 19.22 4.44
N CYS A 132 1.42 19.94 5.23
CA CYS A 132 2.47 20.82 4.70
C CYS A 132 3.72 19.97 4.41
N GLU A 133 3.89 19.54 3.16
CA GLU A 133 4.99 18.68 2.75
C GLU A 133 6.17 19.49 2.27
N ARG A 134 7.34 19.27 2.89
CA ARG A 134 8.57 19.98 2.54
C ARG A 134 9.06 19.53 1.18
N ILE A 135 9.44 20.50 0.36
CA ILE A 135 9.97 20.29 -0.99
C ILE A 135 11.19 21.16 -1.24
N PHE A 136 11.98 20.74 -2.21
CA PHE A 136 12.96 21.60 -2.86
C PHE A 136 12.37 22.13 -4.17
N LEU A 137 12.75 23.35 -4.54
CA LEU A 137 12.46 23.94 -5.84
C LEU A 137 13.78 24.06 -6.62
N PRO A 138 14.33 22.93 -7.14
CA PRO A 138 15.61 22.93 -7.84
C PRO A 138 15.48 23.58 -9.22
N GLU A 139 16.57 24.16 -9.70
CA GLU A 139 16.71 24.47 -11.13
C GLU A 139 16.95 23.18 -11.92
N LEU A 140 16.45 23.12 -13.15
CA LEU A 140 16.61 21.97 -14.02
C LEU A 140 17.88 22.13 -14.87
N GLU A 141 18.72 21.10 -14.86
CA GLU A 141 19.92 20.99 -15.69
C GLU A 141 19.79 19.75 -16.58
N GLU A 142 19.90 19.93 -17.90
CA GLU A 142 19.85 18.85 -18.88
C GLU A 142 21.26 18.26 -19.08
N CYS A 143 21.39 16.93 -18.99
CA CYS A 143 22.66 16.22 -19.09
C CYS A 143 22.59 15.11 -20.15
N GLU A 144 23.71 14.83 -20.81
CA GLU A 144 23.81 13.73 -21.80
C GLU A 144 23.69 12.34 -21.16
N MET A 145 24.15 12.17 -19.92
CA MET A 145 24.11 10.90 -19.18
C MET A 145 24.04 11.12 -17.67
N LEU A 146 23.31 10.25 -16.96
CA LEU A 146 23.28 10.20 -15.50
C LEU A 146 24.24 9.12 -14.98
N THR A 147 24.74 9.30 -13.75
CA THR A 147 25.58 8.29 -13.08
C THR A 147 24.79 7.01 -12.80
N GLU A 148 25.44 5.85 -12.96
CA GLU A 148 24.85 4.57 -12.60
C GLU A 148 24.61 4.45 -11.09
N THR A 149 23.54 3.76 -10.70
CA THR A 149 23.20 3.45 -9.30
C THR A 149 22.88 1.96 -9.18
N GLU A 150 22.97 1.42 -7.95
CA GLU A 150 22.61 0.01 -7.68
C GLU A 150 21.18 -0.35 -8.13
N ARG A 151 20.25 0.62 -8.11
CA ARG A 151 18.87 0.40 -8.58
C ARG A 151 18.76 0.40 -10.11
N GLY A 152 19.62 1.16 -10.81
CA GLY A 152 19.61 1.30 -12.26
C GLY A 152 18.21 1.62 -12.82
N ALA A 153 17.81 0.90 -13.87
CA ALA A 153 16.50 1.02 -14.51
C ALA A 153 15.36 0.24 -13.79
N GLY A 154 15.59 -0.29 -12.58
CA GLY A 154 14.61 -1.11 -11.86
C GLY A 154 13.46 -0.30 -11.23
N GLY A 155 12.23 -0.48 -11.73
CA GLY A 155 10.99 0.07 -11.18
C GLY A 155 9.83 -0.94 -11.17
N TYR A 156 8.62 -0.50 -10.79
CA TYR A 156 7.37 -1.28 -10.95
C TYR A 156 7.38 -2.69 -10.32
N GLY A 157 7.92 -2.81 -9.10
CA GLY A 157 8.03 -4.11 -8.43
C GLY A 157 9.30 -4.89 -8.77
N SER A 158 10.32 -4.25 -9.33
CA SER A 158 11.65 -4.83 -9.63
C SER A 158 12.36 -5.46 -8.43
N THR A 159 12.07 -5.01 -7.20
CA THR A 159 12.59 -5.61 -5.96
C THR A 159 11.88 -6.91 -5.58
N GLY A 160 10.78 -7.24 -6.26
CA GLY A 160 9.98 -8.44 -6.08
C GLY A 160 9.33 -8.57 -4.69
N PRO A 161 8.24 -9.34 -4.57
CA PRO A 161 7.85 -9.88 -3.27
C PRO A 161 8.91 -10.90 -2.83
N ILE A 162 9.63 -10.58 -1.75
CA ILE A 162 10.46 -11.45 -0.90
C ILE A 162 10.90 -12.77 -1.57
N LYS A 163 12.17 -12.84 -2.00
CA LYS A 163 12.80 -14.12 -2.39
C LYS A 163 12.73 -15.11 -1.22
N ARG A 164 12.00 -16.21 -1.44
CA ARG A 164 12.09 -17.54 -0.81
C ARG A 164 13.04 -17.66 0.40
N TRP A 165 12.48 -17.92 1.57
CA TRP A 165 13.20 -18.43 2.74
C TRP A 165 13.87 -19.77 2.40
N ILE A 166 15.17 -19.75 2.12
CA ILE A 166 16.04 -20.93 2.21
C ILE A 166 16.86 -20.73 3.48
N SER A 167 16.64 -21.57 4.49
CA SER A 167 17.45 -21.52 5.71
C SER A 167 18.89 -21.96 5.40
N ASP A 168 19.89 -21.38 6.05
CA ASP A 168 21.30 -21.77 5.90
C ASP A 168 21.54 -23.27 6.15
N ARG A 169 20.67 -23.92 6.94
CA ARG A 169 20.68 -25.38 7.16
C ARG A 169 20.44 -26.21 5.89
N THR A 170 19.90 -25.61 4.82
CA THR A 170 19.57 -26.28 3.55
C THR A 170 20.67 -26.12 2.49
N VAL A 171 21.53 -25.11 2.62
CA VAL A 171 22.58 -24.79 1.64
C VAL A 171 23.78 -25.73 1.80
N VAL A 172 24.20 -26.00 3.04
CA VAL A 172 25.36 -26.85 3.36
C VAL A 172 25.25 -28.29 2.83
N PRO A 173 24.10 -29.00 2.97
CA PRO A 173 23.93 -30.35 2.43
C PRO A 173 23.91 -30.39 0.89
N PHE A 174 23.47 -29.30 0.25
CA PHE A 174 23.35 -29.19 -1.21
C PHE A 174 24.71 -29.00 -1.88
N GLU A 175 25.60 -28.19 -1.29
CA GLU A 175 27.00 -28.07 -1.74
C GLU A 175 27.79 -29.35 -1.50
N SER A 176 27.57 -29.99 -0.34
CA SER A 176 28.18 -31.28 -0.01
C SER A 176 27.81 -32.39 -1.02
N TRP A 177 26.59 -32.35 -1.57
CA TRP A 177 26.14 -33.30 -2.60
C TRP A 177 26.84 -33.11 -3.95
N LYS A 178 27.19 -31.87 -4.31
CA LYS A 178 27.90 -31.55 -5.55
C LYS A 178 29.35 -32.07 -5.56
N CYS A 179 29.95 -32.24 -4.37
CA CYS A 179 31.32 -32.73 -4.22
C CYS A 179 31.46 -34.26 -4.18
N VAL A 180 30.37 -35.03 -4.28
CA VAL A 180 30.44 -36.50 -4.31
C VAL A 180 30.45 -37.01 -5.76
N PRO A 181 31.53 -37.64 -6.26
CA PRO A 181 31.58 -38.18 -7.62
C PRO A 181 30.60 -39.35 -7.84
N ALA A 182 30.32 -39.69 -9.10
CA ALA A 182 29.35 -40.73 -9.42
C ALA A 182 29.98 -42.13 -9.39
N GLY A 183 29.48 -43.02 -8.52
CA GLY A 183 29.90 -44.42 -8.47
C GLY A 183 29.02 -45.31 -7.57
N PRO A 184 29.04 -46.65 -7.74
CA PRO A 184 28.14 -47.58 -7.04
C PRO A 184 28.40 -47.68 -5.53
N GLU A 185 29.68 -47.63 -5.11
CA GLU A 185 30.08 -47.73 -3.71
C GLU A 185 29.72 -46.49 -2.86
N GLN A 186 29.46 -45.34 -3.50
CA GLN A 186 29.13 -44.09 -2.80
C GLN A 186 27.62 -43.86 -2.69
N SER A 187 26.83 -44.91 -2.98
CA SER A 187 25.37 -44.91 -2.93
C SER A 187 24.83 -44.73 -1.50
N LEU A 188 25.57 -45.13 -0.46
CA LEU A 188 25.14 -44.99 0.93
C LEU A 188 25.25 -43.54 1.42
N ALA A 189 26.37 -42.86 1.17
CA ALA A 189 26.55 -41.43 1.49
C ALA A 189 25.54 -40.55 0.72
N ARG A 190 25.35 -40.84 -0.58
CA ARG A 190 24.32 -40.17 -1.40
C ARG A 190 22.89 -40.48 -0.93
N ARG A 191 22.62 -41.68 -0.38
CA ARG A 191 21.31 -42.04 0.19
C ARG A 191 21.02 -41.30 1.50
N THR A 192 22.01 -41.14 2.37
CA THR A 192 21.85 -40.42 3.63
C THR A 192 21.59 -38.93 3.39
N ILE A 193 22.32 -38.30 2.48
CA ILE A 193 22.10 -36.91 2.06
C ILE A 193 20.73 -36.76 1.38
N ARG A 194 20.35 -37.69 0.49
CA ARG A 194 19.01 -37.67 -0.16
C ARG A 194 17.85 -37.78 0.83
N ARG A 195 18.00 -38.51 1.95
CA ARG A 195 16.95 -38.61 2.97
C ARG A 195 16.73 -37.29 3.71
N GLN A 196 17.76 -36.47 3.89
CA GLN A 196 17.64 -35.14 4.50
C GLN A 196 17.05 -34.09 3.55
N VAL A 197 17.28 -34.21 2.23
CA VAL A 197 16.75 -33.28 1.21
C VAL A 197 15.27 -33.55 0.86
N LYS A 198 14.74 -34.74 1.16
CA LYS A 198 13.46 -35.23 0.63
C LYS A 198 12.19 -34.50 1.13
N VAL A 199 12.28 -33.64 2.15
CA VAL A 199 11.10 -32.94 2.68
C VAL A 199 10.70 -31.73 1.81
N CYS A 200 11.61 -31.15 1.01
CA CYS A 200 11.34 -29.87 0.33
C CYS A 200 11.16 -29.95 -1.20
N ALA A 201 11.76 -30.92 -1.91
CA ALA A 201 11.67 -31.00 -3.37
C ALA A 201 10.30 -31.47 -3.90
N ASP A 202 9.58 -32.33 -3.15
CA ASP A 202 8.30 -32.88 -3.60
C ASP A 202 7.17 -31.84 -3.62
N ARG A 203 7.29 -30.75 -2.86
CA ARG A 203 6.26 -29.70 -2.81
C ARG A 203 6.29 -28.83 -4.05
N GLU A 204 7.46 -28.42 -4.52
CA GLU A 204 7.58 -27.54 -5.69
C GLU A 204 7.15 -28.24 -6.98
N ALA A 205 7.57 -29.50 -7.20
CA ALA A 205 7.16 -30.28 -8.37
C ALA A 205 5.65 -30.59 -8.38
N TRP A 206 5.04 -30.74 -7.20
CA TRP A 206 3.59 -30.92 -7.05
C TRP A 206 2.82 -29.63 -7.40
N TRP A 207 3.29 -28.48 -6.94
CA TRP A 207 2.68 -27.17 -7.23
C TRP A 207 2.74 -26.81 -8.72
N THR A 208 3.88 -27.03 -9.38
CA THR A 208 4.02 -26.73 -10.82
C THR A 208 3.04 -27.54 -11.66
N ARG A 209 2.93 -28.86 -11.41
CA ARG A 209 1.97 -29.73 -12.12
C ARG A 209 0.51 -29.37 -11.84
N LYS A 210 0.22 -28.81 -10.65
CA LYS A 210 -1.14 -28.38 -10.28
C LYS A 210 -1.51 -27.05 -10.93
N ALA A 211 -0.56 -26.11 -11.04
CA ALA A 211 -0.74 -24.85 -11.73
C ALA A 211 -1.03 -25.06 -13.24
N GLU A 212 -0.27 -25.94 -13.90
CA GLU A 212 -0.50 -26.29 -15.32
C GLU A 212 -1.93 -26.83 -15.56
N LYS A 213 -2.43 -27.70 -14.66
CA LYS A 213 -3.79 -28.25 -14.75
C LYS A 213 -4.89 -27.20 -14.54
N MET A 214 -4.61 -26.17 -13.73
CA MET A 214 -5.55 -25.06 -13.51
C MET A 214 -5.61 -24.16 -14.74
N GLU A 215 -4.46 -23.85 -15.33
CA GLU A 215 -4.38 -23.04 -16.55
C GLU A 215 -5.07 -23.75 -17.73
N GLU A 216 -4.90 -25.07 -17.85
CA GLU A 216 -5.60 -25.87 -18.85
C GLU A 216 -7.13 -25.86 -18.63
N ALA A 217 -7.59 -26.02 -17.38
CA ALA A 217 -9.02 -25.97 -17.05
C ALA A 217 -9.64 -24.59 -17.32
N GLN A 218 -8.86 -23.52 -17.12
CA GLN A 218 -9.26 -22.15 -17.41
C GLN A 218 -9.34 -21.89 -18.92
N LYS A 219 -8.33 -22.31 -19.71
CA LYS A 219 -8.36 -22.24 -21.18
C LYS A 219 -9.53 -23.01 -21.78
N ALA A 220 -9.89 -24.14 -21.19
CA ALA A 220 -11.05 -24.95 -21.59
C ALA A 220 -12.40 -24.42 -21.08
N ARG A 221 -12.44 -23.28 -20.35
CA ARG A 221 -13.63 -22.71 -19.68
C ARG A 221 -14.41 -23.73 -18.83
N ASN A 222 -13.73 -24.72 -18.24
CA ASN A 222 -14.36 -25.77 -17.45
C ASN A 222 -14.36 -25.41 -15.96
N ALA A 223 -15.37 -24.62 -15.55
CA ALA A 223 -15.50 -24.08 -14.21
C ALA A 223 -15.54 -25.15 -13.10
N ARG A 224 -16.18 -26.31 -13.34
CA ARG A 224 -16.24 -27.41 -12.36
C ARG A 224 -14.88 -28.04 -12.11
N LYS A 225 -14.07 -28.22 -13.16
CA LYS A 225 -12.70 -28.77 -13.04
C LYS A 225 -11.78 -27.79 -12.32
N LEU A 226 -11.89 -26.49 -12.63
CA LEU A 226 -11.13 -25.44 -11.97
C LEU A 226 -11.48 -25.31 -10.48
N PHE A 227 -12.78 -25.32 -10.14
CA PHE A 227 -13.25 -25.25 -8.75
C PHE A 227 -12.73 -26.42 -7.90
N ARG A 228 -12.80 -27.67 -8.40
CA ARG A 228 -12.23 -28.83 -7.70
C ARG A 228 -10.72 -28.73 -7.49
N LEU A 229 -9.99 -28.18 -8.47
CA LEU A 229 -8.55 -28.00 -8.36
C LEU A 229 -8.19 -26.96 -7.31
N ILE A 230 -8.95 -25.86 -7.21
CA ILE A 230 -8.80 -24.78 -6.22
C ILE A 230 -9.18 -25.26 -4.82
N TYR A 231 -10.28 -25.99 -4.69
CA TYR A 231 -10.74 -26.51 -3.39
C TYR A 231 -9.73 -27.49 -2.77
N ALA A 232 -9.08 -28.31 -3.61
CA ALA A 232 -8.00 -29.19 -3.18
C ALA A 232 -6.67 -28.47 -2.86
N ILE A 233 -6.63 -27.14 -2.89
CA ILE A 233 -5.49 -26.27 -2.57
C ILE A 233 -5.77 -25.36 -1.36
N GLY A 234 -7.04 -25.11 -1.05
CA GLY A 234 -7.43 -24.37 0.16
C GLY A 234 -6.90 -25.04 1.43
N PRO A 235 -6.75 -24.30 2.55
CA PRO A 235 -6.39 -24.89 3.82
C PRO A 235 -7.37 -26.02 4.12
N GLN A 236 -6.87 -27.25 4.18
CA GLN A 236 -7.64 -28.39 4.66
C GLN A 236 -8.04 -28.04 6.10
N GLU A 237 -9.34 -28.13 6.41
CA GLU A 237 -9.77 -28.20 7.81
C GLU A 237 -8.90 -29.24 8.53
N PRO A 238 -8.48 -29.00 9.79
CA PRO A 238 -7.87 -30.07 10.56
C PRO A 238 -8.87 -31.24 10.61
N PRO A 239 -8.40 -32.49 10.52
CA PRO A 239 -9.28 -33.64 10.66
C PRO A 239 -9.76 -33.67 12.12
N VAL A 240 -10.94 -33.10 12.41
CA VAL A 240 -11.50 -33.19 13.75
C VAL A 240 -12.26 -34.50 13.89
N LYS A 241 -11.63 -35.41 14.62
CA LYS A 241 -12.27 -36.06 15.78
C LYS A 241 -11.26 -35.89 16.92
N GLU A 242 -11.35 -34.83 17.74
CA GLU A 242 -11.98 -34.82 19.08
C GLU A 242 -11.05 -33.99 20.01
N ASN A 243 -11.41 -33.36 21.12
CA ASN A 243 -12.68 -32.98 21.76
C ASN A 243 -12.35 -31.73 22.60
N ILE A 244 -13.01 -30.59 22.38
CA ILE A 244 -12.79 -29.40 23.20
C ILE A 244 -13.86 -29.38 24.29
N LYS A 245 -13.40 -29.40 25.55
CA LYS A 245 -14.22 -29.19 26.74
C LYS A 245 -14.16 -27.74 27.15
N ASP A 246 -15.26 -27.19 27.64
CA ASP A 246 -15.22 -25.93 28.37
C ASP A 246 -14.53 -26.10 29.74
N GLN A 247 -14.35 -25.00 30.48
CA GLN A 247 -13.63 -24.97 31.77
C GLN A 247 -14.31 -25.85 32.86
N ASN A 248 -15.54 -26.27 32.62
CA ASN A 248 -16.35 -27.10 33.52
C ASN A 248 -16.53 -28.54 33.00
N GLY A 249 -15.95 -28.88 31.84
CA GLY A 249 -15.85 -30.25 31.34
C GLY A 249 -16.93 -30.70 30.34
N THR A 250 -17.78 -29.81 29.82
CA THR A 250 -18.88 -30.18 28.90
C THR A 250 -18.45 -30.10 27.43
N THR A 251 -18.85 -31.08 26.60
CA THR A 251 -18.44 -31.20 25.18
C THR A 251 -19.44 -30.52 24.24
N ILE A 252 -18.95 -29.70 23.28
CA ILE A 252 -19.77 -29.00 22.28
C ILE A 252 -19.62 -29.67 20.91
N LEU A 253 -20.73 -30.04 20.26
CA LEU A 253 -20.76 -30.72 18.94
C LEU A 253 -21.04 -29.73 17.78
N SER A 254 -20.45 -30.00 16.62
CA SER A 254 -20.18 -29.02 15.53
C SER A 254 -21.14 -29.02 14.34
N GLU A 255 -22.41 -29.39 14.49
CA GLU A 255 -23.28 -29.63 13.32
C GLU A 255 -23.96 -28.40 12.69
N ASN A 256 -23.93 -27.22 13.30
CA ASN A 256 -24.71 -26.06 12.80
C ASN A 256 -23.95 -25.03 11.93
N ARG A 257 -22.73 -25.32 11.43
CA ARG A 257 -21.92 -24.33 10.68
C ARG A 257 -22.01 -24.40 9.15
N ILE A 258 -22.33 -25.57 8.59
CA ILE A 258 -22.11 -25.84 7.15
C ILE A 258 -23.19 -25.20 6.27
N HIS A 259 -24.45 -25.12 6.74
CA HIS A 259 -25.55 -24.58 5.94
C HIS A 259 -25.44 -23.07 5.67
N HIS A 260 -24.84 -22.30 6.59
CA HIS A 260 -24.81 -20.83 6.48
C HIS A 260 -23.78 -20.33 5.45
N GLN A 261 -22.71 -21.08 5.20
CA GLN A 261 -21.66 -20.68 4.24
C GLN A 261 -22.01 -21.02 2.80
N ALA A 262 -22.84 -22.05 2.56
CA ALA A 262 -23.28 -22.41 1.22
C ALA A 262 -24.19 -21.33 0.61
N GLU A 263 -25.13 -20.77 1.39
CA GLU A 263 -26.03 -19.69 0.93
C GLU A 263 -25.31 -18.38 0.61
N TYR A 264 -24.13 -18.15 1.20
CA TYR A 264 -23.33 -16.95 0.95
C TYR A 264 -22.68 -16.97 -0.44
N PHE A 265 -22.25 -18.15 -0.92
CA PHE A 265 -21.53 -18.28 -2.18
C PHE A 265 -22.44 -18.36 -3.41
N GLU A 266 -23.66 -18.90 -3.29
CA GLU A 266 -24.64 -18.90 -4.39
C GLU A 266 -25.17 -17.49 -4.74
N LYS A 267 -25.06 -16.52 -3.83
CA LYS A 267 -25.48 -15.13 -4.08
C LYS A 267 -24.42 -14.28 -4.80
N GLN A 268 -23.23 -14.82 -5.03
CA GLN A 268 -22.08 -14.05 -5.55
C GLN A 268 -21.62 -14.52 -6.94
N PHE A 269 -22.29 -15.50 -7.55
CA PHE A 269 -21.96 -16.04 -8.87
C PHE A 269 -23.20 -16.36 -9.70
#